data_AF-A0A645GTR1-F1
#
_entry.id   AF-A0A645GTR1-F1
#
_cell.length_a   1.000
_cell.length_b   1.000
_cell.length_c   1.000
_cell.angle_alpha   90.00
_cell.angle_beta   90.00
_cell.angle_gamma   90.00
#
_symmetry.space_group_name_H-M   'P 1'
#
loop_
_entity.id
_entity.type
_entity.pdbx_description
1 polymer ?
#
loop_
_entity_poly.entity_id
_entity_poly.type
_entity_poly.pdbx_seq_one_letter_code
_entity_poly.pdbx_strand_id
1 'polypeptide(L)' 'MYLSRKLLDISLAKIGEDYGGRDHTTVLHACNKIEKDMDNDPDLQKSVMELEKRIKGI' A
#
# COMPACT_ATOMS: atom_id res chain seq x y z
N MET A 1 -3.74 1.91 -0.14
CA MET A 1 -3.74 0.51 -0.64
C MET A 1 -2.51 -0.24 -0.16
N TYR A 2 -1.30 0.04 -0.67
CA TYR A 2 -0.08 -0.67 -0.23
C TYR A 2 0.12 -0.62 1.28
N LEU A 3 0.14 0.58 1.88
CA LEU A 3 0.24 0.71 3.34
C LEU A 3 -0.94 0.08 4.09
N SER A 4 -2.16 0.15 3.54
CA SER A 4 -3.32 -0.53 4.12
C SER A 4 -3.12 -2.04 4.16
N ARG A 5 -2.60 -2.63 3.08
CA ARG A 5 -2.28 -4.07 3.01
C ARG A 5 -1.12 -4.45 3.93
N LYS A 6 -0.13 -3.57 4.09
CA LYS A 6 1.05 -3.79 4.93
C LYS A 6 0.74 -3.67 6.42
N LEU A 7 -0.15 -2.75 6.80
CA LEU A 7 -0.38 -2.36 8.19
C LEU A 7 -1.64 -2.96 8.81
N LEU A 8 -2.61 -3.38 7.99
CA LEU A 8 -3.89 -3.90 8.46
C LEU A 8 -4.02 -5.38 8.11
N ASP A 9 -4.51 -6.18 9.05
CA ASP A 9 -4.83 -7.58 8.84
C ASP A 9 -6.24 -7.75 8.23
N ILE A 10 -6.40 -7.27 6.99
CA ILE A 10 -7.66 -7.35 6.24
C ILE A 10 -7.41 -7.87 4.82
N SER A 11 -8.46 -8.43 4.21
CA SER A 11 -8.39 -9.03 2.88
C SER A 11 -8.25 -7.98 1.77
N LEU A 12 -7.70 -8.37 0.62
CA LEU A 12 -7.61 -7.51 -0.56
C LEU A 12 -8.99 -7.05 -1.05
N ALA A 13 -10.00 -7.91 -0.93
CA ALA A 13 -11.38 -7.58 -1.25
C ALA A 13 -11.92 -6.48 -0.32
N LYS A 14 -11.64 -6.58 1.00
CA LYS A 14 -12.06 -5.55 1.96
C LYS A 14 -11.38 -4.21 1.71
N ILE A 15 -10.08 -4.23 1.41
CA ILE A 15 -9.37 -3.03 0.97
C ILE A 15 -10.02 -2.48 -0.31
N GLY A 16 -10.34 -3.33 -1.29
CA GLY A 16 -11.01 -2.90 -2.52
C GLY A 16 -12.33 -2.18 -2.27
N GLU A 17 -13.16 -2.75 -1.42
CA GLU A 17 -14.44 -2.17 -0.95
C GLU A 17 -14.24 -0.78 -0.34
N ASP A 18 -13.33 -0.64 0.63
CA ASP A 18 -13.07 0.63 1.33
C ASP A 18 -12.45 1.70 0.42
N TYR A 19 -11.85 1.29 -0.70
CA TYR A 19 -11.28 2.16 -1.73
C TYR A 19 -12.25 2.42 -2.92
N GLY A 20 -13.56 2.40 -2.65
CA GLY A 20 -14.60 2.75 -3.62
C GLY A 20 -15.10 1.56 -4.43
N GLY A 21 -15.16 0.37 -3.84
CA GLY A 21 -15.66 -0.83 -4.52
C GLY A 21 -14.74 -1.37 -5.62
N ARG A 22 -13.42 -1.16 -5.48
CA ARG A 22 -12.43 -1.65 -6.45
C ARG A 22 -12.26 -3.15 -6.33
N ASP A 23 -12.03 -3.80 -7.47
CA ASP A 23 -11.76 -5.24 -7.48
C ASP A 23 -10.45 -5.57 -6.74
N HIS A 24 -10.43 -6.72 -6.06
CA HIS A 24 -9.27 -7.20 -5.31
C HIS A 24 -7.99 -7.29 -6.16
N THR A 25 -8.10 -7.57 -7.47
CA THR A 25 -6.97 -7.58 -8.40
C THR A 25 -6.41 -6.17 -8.63
N THR A 26 -7.24 -5.12 -8.55
CA THR A 26 -6.77 -3.73 -8.59
C THR A 26 -5.90 -3.40 -7.38
N VAL A 27 -6.31 -3.88 -6.20
CA VAL A 27 -5.51 -3.73 -4.97
C VAL A 27 -4.19 -4.48 -5.10
N LEU A 28 -4.23 -5.73 -5.60
CA LEU A 28 -3.03 -6.54 -5.84
C LEU A 28 -2.07 -5.82 -6.80
N HIS A 29 -2.57 -5.34 -7.94
CA HIS A 29 -1.78 -4.61 -8.93
C HIS A 29 -1.17 -3.33 -8.33
N ALA A 30 -1.93 -2.56 -7.55
CA ALA A 30 -1.43 -1.37 -6.90
C ALA A 30 -0.32 -1.68 -5.88
N CYS A 31 -0.45 -2.76 -5.11
CA CYS A 31 0.59 -3.18 -4.15
C CYS A 31 1.86 -3.61 -4.88
N ASN A 32 1.74 -4.51 -5.87
CA ASN A 32 2.88 -4.99 -6.65
C ASN A 32 3.59 -3.86 -7.40
N LYS A 33 2.83 -2.86 -7.88
CA LYS A 33 3.41 -1.67 -8.52
C LYS A 33 4.26 -0.88 -7.54
N ILE A 34 3.73 -0.55 -6.36
CA ILE A 34 4.47 0.22 -5.36
C ILE A 34 5.71 -0.54 -4.89
N GLU A 35 5.64 -1.86 -4.70
CA GLU A 35 6.82 -2.68 -4.37
C GLU A 35 7.93 -2.55 -5.42
N LYS A 36 7.59 -2.73 -6.70
CA LYS A 36 8.57 -2.62 -7.80
C LYS A 36 9.10 -1.20 -7.98
N ASP A 37 8.24 -0.19 -7.82
CA ASP A 37 8.64 1.21 -7.98
C ASP A 37 9.63 1.59 -6.87
N MET A 38 9.43 1.12 -5.63
CA MET A 38 10.37 1.35 -4.52
C MET A 38 11.75 0.70 -4.72
N ASP A 39 11.84 -0.41 -5.46
CA ASP A 39 13.13 -1.04 -5.78
C ASP A 39 13.98 -0.17 -6.72
N ASN A 40 13.34 0.70 -7.50
CA ASN A 40 14.00 1.51 -8.54
C ASN A 40 14.00 3.02 -8.24
N ASP A 41 13.25 3.46 -7.23
CA ASP A 41 13.12 4.85 -6.83
C ASP A 41 13.37 5.01 -5.32
N PRO A 42 14.61 5.41 -4.93
CA PRO A 42 14.97 5.64 -3.53
C PRO A 42 14.15 6.76 -2.86
N ASP A 43 13.69 7.75 -3.61
CA ASP A 43 12.89 8.86 -3.07
C ASP A 43 11.46 8.40 -2.77
N LEU A 44 10.89 7.56 -3.62
CA LEU A 44 9.62 6.88 -3.33
C LEU A 44 9.76 5.97 -2.11
N GLN A 45 10.80 5.16 -2.03
CA GLN A 45 11.06 4.29 -0.89
C GLN A 45 11.13 5.11 0.41
N LYS A 46 11.88 6.21 0.41
CA LYS A 46 11.99 7.12 1.56
C LYS A 46 10.63 7.71 1.94
N SER A 47 9.86 8.16 0.97
CA SER A 47 8.52 8.73 1.19
C SER A 47 7.56 7.71 1.81
N VAL A 48 7.55 6.47 1.30
CA VAL A 48 6.72 5.39 1.85
C VAL A 48 7.13 5.03 3.27
N MET A 49 8.43 4.95 3.56
CA MET A 49 8.94 4.69 4.92
C MET A 49 8.57 5.81 5.90
N GLU A 50 8.63 7.07 5.48
CA GLU A 50 8.24 8.21 6.31
C GLU A 50 6.73 8.19 6.62
N LEU A 51 5.90 7.92 5.61
CA LEU A 51 4.45 7.77 5.80
C LEU A 51 4.13 6.62 6.75
N GLU A 52 4.82 5.49 6.62
CA GLU A 52 4.65 4.34 7.52
C GLU A 52 4.99 4.70 8.98
N LYS A 53 6.09 5.41 9.21
CA LYS A 53 6.48 5.88 10.55
C LYS A 53 5.43 6.81 11.15
N ARG A 54 4.97 7.80 10.37
CA ARG A 54 3.94 8.75 10.78
C ARG A 54 2.62 8.06 11.15
N ILE A 55 2.21 7.02 10.41
CA ILE A 55 1.00 6.24 10.73
C ILE A 55 1.18 5.44 12.02
N LYS A 56 2.37 4.87 12.24
CA LYS A 56 2.71 4.11 13.46
C LYS A 56 2.95 5.01 14.69
N GLY A 57 3.08 6.32 14.52
CA GLY A 57 3.35 7.26 15.61
C GLY A 57 4.77 7.17 16.16
N ILE A 58 5.74 6.77 15.33
CA ILE A 58 7.18 6.63 15.66
C ILE A 58 8.05 7.56 14.82
#